data_AF-A0AAD6VJV8-F1
#
_entry.id   AF-A0AAD6VJV8-F1
#
_cell.length_a   1.000
_cell.length_b   1.000
_cell.length_c   1.000
_cell.angle_alpha   90.00
_cell.angle_beta   90.00
_cell.angle_gamma   90.00
#
_symmetry.space_group_name_H-M   'P 1'
#
loop_
_entity.id
_entity.type
_entity.pdbx_description
1 polymer ?
#
loop_
_entity_poly.entity_id
_entity_poly.type
_entity_poly.pdbx_seq_one_letter_code
_entity_poly.pdbx_strand_id
1 'polypeptide(L)'
;MGDRVRSASPRRTPLPVQNAPFFWQGASPSDGVAACAICLGRHRHNVKDCQSETLWNGSTPARTKRNQEGRLVNSRNDVICLGWQRPSGCTRNHSSRHECSGCGSPNHGAQKCYLAQKV
;
A
#
# COMPACT_ATOMS: atom_id res chain seq x y z
N MET A 1 -20.59 -5.32 -73.53
CA MET A 1 -20.19 -3.95 -73.14
C MET A 1 -21.00 -3.52 -71.93
N GLY A 2 -20.34 -3.17 -70.82
CA GLY A 2 -20.91 -2.27 -69.80
C GLY A 2 -21.36 -2.90 -68.47
N ASP A 3 -20.40 -3.25 -67.62
CA ASP A 3 -20.58 -3.47 -66.19
C ASP A 3 -21.24 -2.25 -65.49
N ARG A 4 -22.32 -2.46 -64.74
CA ARG A 4 -22.90 -1.46 -63.83
C ARG A 4 -22.63 -1.89 -62.38
N VAL A 5 -21.50 -1.41 -61.85
CA VAL A 5 -21.11 -1.53 -60.45
C VAL A 5 -22.09 -0.73 -59.58
N ARG A 6 -22.73 -1.41 -58.61
CA ARG A 6 -23.52 -0.79 -57.53
C ARG A 6 -22.56 -0.29 -56.45
N SER A 7 -22.49 1.02 -56.25
CA SER A 7 -21.75 1.65 -55.15
C SER A 7 -22.38 1.30 -53.80
N ALA A 8 -21.62 0.65 -52.92
CA ALA A 8 -22.00 0.40 -51.53
C ALA A 8 -21.31 1.42 -50.61
N SER A 9 -22.11 2.07 -49.75
CA SER A 9 -21.67 3.03 -48.74
C SER A 9 -20.67 2.43 -47.75
N PRO A 10 -19.62 3.15 -47.33
CA PRO A 10 -18.70 2.67 -46.31
C PRO A 10 -19.37 2.65 -44.93
N ARG A 11 -19.27 1.50 -44.26
CA ARG A 11 -19.65 1.32 -42.85
C ARG A 11 -18.77 2.21 -41.99
N ARG A 12 -19.39 2.98 -41.09
CA ARG A 12 -18.72 3.71 -40.02
C ARG A 12 -18.15 2.69 -39.04
N THR A 13 -16.83 2.55 -39.01
CA THR A 13 -16.10 1.90 -37.91
C THR A 13 -16.25 2.75 -36.64
N PRO A 14 -16.62 2.17 -35.48
CA PRO A 14 -16.52 2.87 -34.21
C PRO A 14 -15.04 3.08 -33.87
N LEU A 15 -14.65 4.33 -33.62
CA LEU A 15 -13.32 4.66 -33.12
C LEU A 15 -13.15 4.06 -31.72
N PRO A 16 -11.99 3.47 -31.38
CA PRO A 16 -11.71 3.08 -30.02
C PRO A 16 -11.69 4.33 -29.14
N VAL A 17 -12.58 4.34 -28.13
CA VAL A 17 -12.61 5.35 -27.07
C VAL A 17 -11.24 5.36 -26.39
N GLN A 18 -10.49 6.43 -26.59
CA GLN A 18 -9.17 6.60 -26.02
C GLN A 18 -9.34 6.84 -24.53
N ASN A 19 -9.14 5.75 -23.79
CA ASN A 19 -9.11 5.71 -22.34
C ASN A 19 -8.01 6.66 -21.85
N ALA A 20 -8.36 7.52 -20.90
CA ALA A 20 -7.51 8.59 -20.36
C ALA A 20 -6.11 8.09 -19.97
N PRO A 21 -5.07 8.96 -20.03
CA PRO A 21 -3.72 8.55 -19.69
C PRO A 21 -3.62 8.24 -18.19
N PHE A 22 -3.58 6.94 -17.90
CA PHE A 22 -3.17 6.35 -16.63
C PHE A 22 -1.73 6.78 -16.35
N PHE A 23 -1.56 7.81 -15.54
CA PHE A 23 -0.25 8.25 -15.08
C PHE A 23 0.28 7.27 -14.00
N TRP A 24 0.80 6.13 -14.45
CA TRP A 24 1.60 5.22 -13.64
C TRP A 24 2.91 4.92 -14.38
N GLN A 25 3.81 5.89 -14.42
CA GLN A 25 5.18 5.68 -14.87
C GLN A 25 6.13 6.08 -13.76
N GLY A 26 6.87 5.08 -13.26
CA GLY A 26 8.02 5.30 -12.37
C GLY A 26 7.93 4.58 -11.02
N ALA A 27 8.00 3.25 -11.02
CA ALA A 27 8.45 2.55 -9.82
C ALA A 27 9.20 1.30 -10.25
N SER A 28 10.53 1.41 -10.33
CA SER A 28 11.48 0.32 -10.52
C SER A 28 11.27 -0.82 -9.50
N PRO A 29 11.73 -2.04 -9.79
CA PRO A 29 11.61 -3.15 -8.87
C PRO A 29 12.56 -2.94 -7.67
N SER A 30 12.01 -3.15 -6.46
CA SER A 30 12.70 -3.49 -5.20
C SER A 30 13.49 -2.44 -4.40
N ASP A 31 13.99 -1.33 -4.97
CA ASP A 31 14.70 -0.34 -4.15
C ASP A 31 13.75 0.71 -3.54
N GLY A 32 13.34 0.50 -2.28
CA GLY A 32 12.75 1.57 -1.47
C GLY A 32 11.26 1.45 -1.11
N VAL A 33 10.68 0.25 -1.07
CA VAL A 33 9.32 0.08 -0.52
C VAL A 33 9.35 0.26 1.00
N ALA A 34 8.56 1.21 1.50
CA ALA A 34 8.38 1.44 2.92
C ALA A 34 7.75 0.19 3.57
N ALA A 35 8.19 -0.16 4.78
CA ALA A 35 7.60 -1.25 5.53
C ALA A 35 6.12 -0.94 5.84
N CYS A 36 5.24 -1.91 5.61
CA CYS A 36 3.86 -1.82 6.05
C CYS A 36 3.78 -1.81 7.58
N ALA A 37 2.88 -1.01 8.14
CA ALA A 37 2.72 -0.93 9.59
C ALA A 37 2.14 -2.20 10.22
N ILE A 38 1.54 -3.11 9.45
CA ILE A 38 0.87 -4.31 10.00
C ILE A 38 1.74 -5.55 9.76
N CYS A 39 1.96 -5.93 8.50
CA CYS A 39 2.76 -7.11 8.17
C CYS A 39 4.28 -6.86 8.21
N LEU A 40 4.73 -5.62 8.39
CA LEU A 40 6.15 -5.21 8.31
C LEU A 40 6.86 -5.61 7.00
N GLY A 41 6.10 -6.00 5.98
CA GLY A 41 6.62 -6.34 4.67
C GLY A 41 6.97 -5.10 3.86
N ARG A 42 8.01 -5.23 3.04
CA ARG A 42 8.45 -4.26 2.04
C ARG A 42 8.10 -4.75 0.64
N HIS A 43 6.84 -5.13 0.46
CA HIS A 43 6.27 -5.54 -0.82
C HIS A 43 5.09 -4.65 -1.19
N ARG A 44 4.79 -4.57 -2.48
CA ARG A 44 3.74 -3.69 -3.00
C ARG A 44 2.36 -4.23 -2.61
N HIS A 45 1.64 -3.47 -1.80
CA HIS A 45 0.22 -3.68 -1.49
C HIS A 45 -0.39 -2.38 -0.94
N ASN A 46 -1.72 -2.32 -0.84
CA ASN A 46 -2.37 -1.18 -0.20
C ASN A 46 -2.22 -1.25 1.33
N VAL A 47 -1.26 -0.50 1.87
CA VAL A 47 -0.98 -0.42 3.32
C VAL A 47 -2.20 0.09 4.11
N LYS A 48 -3.09 0.89 3.50
CA LYS A 48 -4.32 1.36 4.15
C LYS A 48 -5.34 0.24 4.38
N ASP A 49 -5.33 -0.78 3.53
CA ASP A 49 -6.29 -1.88 3.56
C ASP A 49 -5.65 -3.18 4.08
N CYS A 50 -4.38 -3.14 4.49
CA CYS A 50 -3.71 -4.31 5.04
C CYS A 50 -4.44 -4.79 6.30
N GLN A 51 -4.85 -6.05 6.28
CA GLN A 51 -5.55 -6.77 7.35
C GLN A 51 -4.78 -8.06 7.71
N SER A 52 -3.49 -8.13 7.41
CA SER A 52 -2.70 -9.34 7.61
C SER A 52 -2.59 -9.67 9.10
N GLU A 53 -2.88 -10.92 9.44
CA GLU A 53 -2.76 -11.44 10.81
C GLU A 53 -1.33 -11.88 11.13
N THR A 54 -0.45 -11.92 10.12
CA THR A 54 0.94 -12.34 10.24
C THR A 54 1.88 -11.29 9.65
N LEU A 55 3.16 -11.38 10.01
CA LEU A 55 4.21 -10.60 9.40
C LEU A 55 4.53 -11.13 8.00
N TRP A 56 5.41 -10.44 7.28
CA TRP A 56 5.86 -10.78 5.94
C TRP A 56 6.43 -12.20 5.79
N ASN A 57 6.88 -12.82 6.89
CA ASN A 57 7.38 -14.19 6.91
C ASN A 57 6.28 -15.25 6.99
N GLY A 58 5.01 -14.86 7.14
CA GLY A 58 3.86 -15.76 7.25
C GLY A 58 3.77 -16.57 8.54
N SER A 59 4.77 -16.50 9.44
CA SER A 59 4.83 -17.32 10.66
C SER A 59 4.67 -16.51 11.94
N THR A 60 5.13 -15.26 11.97
CA THR A 60 5.04 -14.42 13.17
C THR A 60 3.70 -13.69 13.18
N PRO A 61 2.90 -13.74 14.25
CA PRO A 61 1.66 -12.98 14.35
C PRO A 61 1.90 -11.47 14.26
N ALA A 62 1.03 -10.75 13.57
CA ALA A 62 1.03 -9.30 13.55
C ALA A 62 0.63 -8.77 14.93
N ARG A 63 1.48 -7.91 15.52
CA ARG A 63 1.22 -7.29 16.83
C ARG A 63 0.10 -6.25 16.77
N THR A 64 -0.13 -5.67 15.61
CA THR A 64 -1.09 -4.58 15.41
C THR A 64 -2.09 -4.90 14.31
N LYS A 65 -3.27 -4.29 14.41
CA LYS A 65 -4.36 -4.44 13.44
C LYS A 65 -5.05 -3.11 13.20
N ARG A 66 -5.97 -3.06 12.24
CA ARG A 66 -6.89 -1.91 12.10
C ARG A 66 -8.18 -2.15 12.87
N ASN A 67 -8.65 -1.14 13.58
CA ASN A 67 -10.00 -1.14 14.13
C ASN A 67 -11.03 -0.77 13.04
N GLN A 68 -12.32 -0.74 13.42
CA GLN A 68 -13.43 -0.38 12.51
C GLN A 68 -13.31 1.05 11.95
N GLU A 69 -12.63 1.95 12.64
CA GLU A 69 -12.34 3.31 12.18
C GLU A 69 -11.10 3.40 11.26
N GLY A 70 -10.49 2.27 10.92
CA GLY A 70 -9.26 2.21 10.12
C GLY A 70 -8.01 2.69 10.86
N ARG A 71 -8.06 2.88 12.18
CA ARG A 71 -6.90 3.28 13.01
C ARG A 71 -6.05 2.07 13.37
N LEU A 72 -4.74 2.29 13.44
CA LEU A 72 -3.78 1.27 13.85
C LEU A 72 -3.84 1.10 15.37
N VAL A 73 -4.14 -0.12 15.83
CA VAL A 73 -4.24 -0.45 17.25
C VAL A 73 -3.27 -1.58 17.62
N ASN A 74 -2.74 -1.53 18.84
CA ASN A 74 -1.89 -2.60 19.39
C ASN A 74 -2.73 -3.76 19.94
N SER A 75 -2.07 -4.79 20.48
CA SER A 75 -2.72 -5.95 21.09
C SER A 75 -3.60 -5.62 22.31
N ARG A 76 -3.42 -4.45 22.93
CA ARG A 76 -4.24 -3.91 24.02
C ARG A 76 -5.42 -3.07 23.52
N ASN A 77 -5.60 -2.97 22.20
CA ASN A 77 -6.55 -2.07 21.52
C ASN A 77 -6.26 -0.57 21.70
N ASP A 78 -5.04 -0.18 22.13
CA ASP A 78 -4.64 1.23 22.16
C ASP A 78 -4.29 1.70 20.75
N VAL A 79 -4.72 2.93 20.41
CA VAL A 79 -4.39 3.56 19.12
C VAL A 79 -2.94 4.02 19.11
N ILE A 80 -2.16 3.49 18.17
CA ILE A 80 -0.78 3.89 17.93
C ILE A 80 -0.66 4.81 16.71
N CYS A 81 0.37 5.64 16.68
CA CYS A 81 0.52 6.63 15.63
C CYS A 81 0.95 5.98 14.31
N LEU A 82 0.11 6.13 13.27
CA LEU A 82 0.47 5.73 11.90
C LEU A 82 1.62 6.57 11.34
N GLY A 83 1.65 7.88 11.63
CA GLY A 83 2.74 8.75 11.22
C GLY A 83 4.10 8.26 11.73
N TRP A 84 4.14 7.75 12.97
CA TRP A 84 5.34 7.17 13.56
C TRP A 84 5.87 5.95 12.77
N GLN A 85 4.99 5.20 12.12
CA GLN A 85 5.37 4.05 11.29
C GLN A 85 5.86 4.43 9.89
N ARG A 86 5.68 5.68 9.46
CA ARG A 86 6.09 6.15 8.12
C ARG A 86 7.59 6.45 8.07
N PRO A 87 8.23 6.41 6.90
CA PRO A 87 9.64 6.83 6.72
C PRO A 87 9.92 8.25 7.22
N SER A 88 8.97 9.16 7.04
CA SER A 88 9.08 10.54 7.54
C SER A 88 9.02 10.66 9.06
N GLY A 89 8.62 9.60 9.76
CA GLY A 89 8.25 9.65 11.17
C GLY A 89 7.02 10.53 11.42
N CYS A 90 6.82 10.87 12.70
CA CYS A 90 5.75 11.76 13.12
C CYS A 90 6.30 13.10 13.62
N THR A 91 5.69 14.19 13.15
CA THR A 91 6.00 15.57 13.59
C THR A 91 5.06 16.09 14.68
N ARG A 92 4.02 15.33 15.02
CA ARG A 92 3.01 15.74 16.00
C ARG A 92 3.49 15.44 17.42
N ASN A 93 3.08 16.29 18.36
CA ASN A 93 3.42 16.12 19.77
C ASN A 93 2.45 15.14 20.46
N HIS A 94 2.72 13.84 20.35
CA HIS A 94 1.99 12.79 21.08
C HIS A 94 2.86 11.52 21.24
N SER A 95 3.98 11.66 21.95
CA SER A 95 4.95 10.59 22.16
C SER A 95 4.37 9.34 22.83
N SER A 96 3.29 9.48 23.61
CA SER A 96 2.57 8.34 24.21
C SER A 96 1.99 7.37 23.19
N ARG A 97 1.79 7.78 21.93
CA ARG A 97 1.32 6.92 20.82
C ARG A 97 2.45 6.47 19.90
N HIS A 98 3.69 6.87 20.17
CA HIS A 98 4.85 6.42 19.43
C HIS A 98 5.27 5.05 19.93
N GLU A 99 4.66 4.02 19.35
CA GLU A 99 4.96 2.62 19.60
C GLU A 99 5.24 1.96 18.25
N CYS A 100 6.34 1.21 18.12
CA CYS A 100 6.64 0.43 16.93
C CYS A 100 5.58 -0.66 16.76
N SER A 101 4.98 -0.71 15.58
CA SER A 101 3.91 -1.67 15.32
C SER A 101 4.36 -3.13 15.23
N GLY A 102 5.66 -3.38 15.09
CA GLY A 102 6.24 -4.72 15.07
C GLY A 102 6.63 -5.24 16.44
N CYS A 103 7.53 -4.52 17.13
CA CYS A 103 8.13 -4.98 18.39
C CYS A 103 7.61 -4.24 19.64
N GLY A 104 6.80 -3.19 19.50
CA GLY A 104 6.30 -2.39 20.62
C GLY A 104 7.29 -1.37 21.21
N SER A 105 8.47 -1.21 20.63
CA SER A 105 9.46 -0.23 21.11
C SER A 105 9.03 1.22 20.82
N PRO A 106 9.21 2.17 21.74
CA PRO A 106 8.92 3.58 21.47
C PRO A 106 10.04 4.30 20.70
N ASN A 107 11.21 3.68 20.56
CA ASN A 107 12.41 4.33 20.02
C ASN A 107 12.43 4.43 18.48
N HIS A 108 11.58 3.64 17.81
CA HIS A 108 11.51 3.62 16.35
C HIS A 108 10.10 3.25 15.88
N GLY A 109 9.81 3.49 14.61
CA GLY A 109 8.62 2.97 13.92
C GLY A 109 8.95 1.77 13.03
N ALA A 110 7.92 1.22 12.37
CA ALA A 110 8.01 0.04 11.51
C ALA A 110 9.19 0.02 10.52
N GLN A 111 9.59 1.19 10.00
CA GLN A 111 10.67 1.29 9.01
C GLN A 111 12.05 0.84 9.51
N LYS A 112 12.32 0.98 10.81
CA LYS A 112 13.60 0.61 11.44
C LYS A 112 13.46 -0.59 12.38
N CYS A 113 12.33 -1.28 12.32
CA CYS A 113 12.10 -2.45 13.16
C CYS A 113 12.94 -3.63 12.67
N TYR A 114 13.60 -4.35 13.58
CA TYR A 114 14.37 -5.54 13.24
C TYR A 114 13.51 -6.71 12.70
N LEU A 115 12.20 -6.69 12.99
CA LEU A 115 11.23 -7.64 12.45
C LEU A 115 10.74 -7.25 11.04
N ALA A 116 11.06 -6.05 10.57
CA ALA A 116 10.69 -5.64 9.22
C ALA A 116 11.52 -6.39 8.17
N GLN A 117 10.89 -6.62 7.02
CA GLN A 117 11.56 -7.23 5.89
C GLN A 117 12.81 -6.40 5.54
N LYS A 118 13.94 -7.08 5.37
CA LYS A 118 15.16 -6.45 4.85
C LYS A 118 15.04 -6.31 3.34
N VAL A 119 15.43 -5.15 2.83
CA VAL A 119 15.67 -4.91 1.40
C VAL A 119 17.15 -5.14 1.12
#